data_AF-A0A6F9XPR7-F1
#
_entry.id   AF-A0A6F9XPR7-F1
#
_cell.length_a   1.000
_cell.length_b   1.000
_cell.length_c   1.000
_cell.angle_alpha   90.00
_cell.angle_beta   90.00
_cell.angle_gamma   90.00
#
_symmetry.space_group_name_H-M   'P 1'
#
loop_
_entity.id
_entity.type
_entity.pdbx_description
1 polymer ?
#
loop_
_entity_poly.entity_id
_entity_poly.type
_entity_poly.pdbx_seq_one_letter_code
_entity_poly.pdbx_strand_id
1 'polypeptide(L)' 'MDFFKKQLEHRQVTLLYPERYPYAGGKDHYACFFEDPDRIKLEIVARRKD' A
#
# COMPACT_ATOMS: atom_id res chain seq x y z
N MET A 1 -2.30 4.86 7.27
CA MET A 1 -2.20 4.21 5.95
C MET A 1 -3.30 4.66 5.01
N ASP A 2 -4.56 4.66 5.45
CA ASP A 2 -5.71 5.03 4.59
C ASP A 2 -5.60 6.41 3.94
N PHE A 3 -4.97 7.39 4.62
CA PHE A 3 -4.64 8.67 4.01
C PHE A 3 -3.79 8.48 2.74
N PHE A 4 -2.67 7.75 2.82
CA PHE A 4 -1.81 7.50 1.66
C PHE A 4 -2.54 6.71 0.57
N LYS A 5 -3.29 5.67 0.94
CA LYS A 5 -4.10 4.90 -0.02
C LYS A 5 -5.04 5.82 -0.82
N LYS A 6 -5.78 6.70 -0.14
CA LYS A 6 -6.69 7.66 -0.80
C LYS A 6 -5.95 8.64 -1.72
N GLN A 7 -4.76 9.11 -1.31
CA GLN A 7 -3.95 9.98 -2.16
C GLN A 7 -3.47 9.27 -3.43
N LEU A 8 -3.07 7.99 -3.32
CA LEU A 8 -2.68 7.15 -4.46
C LEU A 8 -3.85 6.93 -5.41
N GLU A 9 -5.04 6.60 -4.89
CA GLU A 9 -6.27 6.42 -5.68
C GLU A 9 -6.66 7.71 -6.42
N HIS A 10 -6.63 8.86 -5.73
CA HIS A 10 -6.94 10.15 -6.34
C HIS A 10 -5.95 10.53 -7.47
N ARG A 11 -4.71 10.05 -7.37
CA ARG A 11 -3.67 10.23 -8.41
C ARG A 11 -3.70 9.13 -9.47
N GLN A 12 -4.67 8.23 -9.43
CA GLN A 12 -4.80 7.08 -10.35
C GLN A 12 -3.56 6.18 -10.37
N VAL A 13 -2.86 6.08 -9.24
CA VAL A 13 -1.73 5.14 -9.09
C VAL A 13 -2.27 3.73 -8.95
N THR A 14 -1.67 2.77 -9.65
CA THR A 14 -2.04 1.35 -9.58
C THR A 14 -1.78 0.80 -8.19
N LEU A 15 -2.84 0.47 -7.45
CA LEU A 15 -2.74 -0.29 -6.20
C LEU A 15 -2.57 -1.78 -6.49
N LEU A 16 -1.74 -2.44 -5.70
CA LEU A 16 -1.53 -3.88 -5.76
C LEU A 16 -2.25 -4.58 -4.61
N TYR A 17 -2.91 -5.70 -4.91
CA TYR A 17 -3.67 -6.51 -3.95
C TYR A 17 -4.73 -5.72 -3.15
N PRO A 18 -5.55 -4.86 -3.79
CA PRO A 18 -6.51 -4.00 -3.07
C PRO A 18 -7.51 -4.79 -2.23
N GLU A 19 -7.87 -6.00 -2.64
CA GLU A 19 -8.76 -6.93 -1.92
C GLU A 19 -8.15 -7.50 -0.64
N ARG A 20 -6.82 -7.44 -0.51
CA ARG A 20 -6.06 -7.90 0.66
C ARG A 20 -5.51 -6.75 1.49
N TYR A 21 -5.76 -5.50 1.09
CA TYR A 21 -5.37 -4.34 1.88
C TYR A 21 -6.04 -4.38 3.27
N PRO A 22 -5.31 -4.06 4.37
CA PRO A 22 -3.91 -3.63 4.46
C PRO A 22 -2.91 -4.76 4.77
N TYR A 23 -3.31 -6.03 4.66
CA TYR A 23 -2.55 -7.20 5.13
C TYR A 23 -2.07 -8.12 4.00
N ALA A 24 -1.80 -7.58 2.82
CA ALA A 24 -1.34 -8.36 1.67
C ALA A 24 0.04 -9.03 1.92
N GLY A 25 0.86 -8.51 2.84
CA GLY A 25 2.11 -9.13 3.29
C GLY A 25 1.96 -10.10 4.47
N GLY A 26 0.75 -10.32 4.97
CA GLY A 26 0.47 -11.17 6.15
C GLY A 26 -0.18 -10.41 7.31
N LYS A 27 -0.68 -11.15 8.31
CA LYS A 27 -1.50 -10.63 9.42
C LYS A 27 -0.81 -9.54 10.26
N ASP A 28 0.51 -9.58 10.37
CA ASP A 28 1.32 -8.63 11.15
C ASP A 28 1.98 -7.56 10.27
N HIS A 29 1.68 -7.55 8.96
CA HIS A 29 2.29 -6.67 7.97
C HIS A 29 1.26 -5.66 7.45
N TYR A 30 1.15 -4.52 8.14
CA TYR A 30 0.20 -3.45 7.79
C TYR A 30 0.82 -2.51 6.74
N ALA A 31 0.48 -2.72 5.47
CA ALA A 31 1.11 -2.05 4.34
C ALA A 31 0.13 -1.69 3.21
N CYS A 32 0.51 -0.68 2.41
CA CYS A 32 -0.13 -0.33 1.14
C CYS A 32 0.86 -0.62 0.01
N PHE A 33 0.49 -1.53 -0.91
CA PHE A 33 1.30 -1.89 -2.08
C PHE A 33 0.78 -1.18 -3.32
N PHE A 34 1.69 -0.70 -4.16
CA PHE A 34 1.38 0.01 -5.40
C PHE A 34 2.55 -0.05 -6.38
N GLU A 35 2.34 0.40 -7.61
CA GLU A 35 3.38 0.53 -8.64
C GLU A 35 3.73 1.99 -8.90
N ASP A 36 4.99 2.26 -9.23
CA ASP A 36 5.40 3.51 -9.86
C ASP A 36 5.16 3.47 -11.38
N PRO A 37 5.44 4.57 -12.13
CA PRO A 37 5.28 4.59 -13.59
C PRO A 37 6.12 3.55 -14.35
N ASP A 38 7.23 3.11 -13.76
CA ASP A 38 8.13 2.10 -14.34
C ASP A 38 7.71 0.67 -13.94
N ARG A 39 6.55 0.51 -13.30
CA ARG A 39 5.99 -0.75 -12.78
C ARG A 39 6.85 -1.40 -11.70
N ILE A 40 7.63 -0.61 -10.98
CA ILE A 40 8.34 -1.08 -9.80
C ILE A 40 7.34 -1.19 -8.65
N LYS A 41 7.28 -2.37 -8.04
CA LYS A 41 6.48 -2.61 -6.83
C LYS A 41 7.06 -1.84 -5.65
N LEU A 42 6.25 -0.98 -5.05
CA LEU A 42 6.56 -0.20 -3.84
C LEU A 42 5.61 -0.57 -2.70
N GLU A 43 6.05 -0.39 -1.46
CA GLU A 43 5.21 -0.47 -0.27
C GLU A 43 5.43 0.69 0.70
N ILE A 44 4.35 1.23 1.25
CA ILE A 44 4.39 2.03 2.48
C ILE A 44 3.98 1.11 3.61
N VAL A 45 4.86 0.93 4.60
CA VAL A 45 4.65 -0.01 5.72
C VAL A 45 4.55 0.76 7.03
N ALA A 46 3.52 0.47 7.83
CA ALA A 46 3.45 0.96 9.20
C ALA A 46 4.19 0.01 10.13
N ARG A 47 5.05 0.57 10.99
CA ARG A 47 5.63 -0.15 12.13
C ARG A 47 5.03 0.41 13.41
N ARG A 48 4.73 -0.46 14.37
CA ARG A 48 4.42 0.01 15.73
C ARG A 48 5.63 0.78 16.25
N LYS A 49 5.38 1.92 16.89
CA LYS A 49 6.36 2.49 17.80
C LYS A 49 6.23 1.70 19.10
N ASP A 50 7.37 1.20 19.56
CA ASP A 50 7.51 0.58 20.88
C ASP A 50 7.15 1.58 21.99
#